data_AF-A0A087TGL8-F1
#
_entry.id   AF-A0A087TGL8-F1
#
_cell.length_a   1.000
_cell.length_b   1.000
_cell.length_c   1.000
_cell.angle_alpha   90.00
_cell.angle_beta   90.00
_cell.angle_gamma   90.00
#
_symmetry.space_group_name_H-M   'P 1'
#
loop_
_entity.id
_entity.type
_entity.pdbx_description
1 polymer ?
#
loop_
_entity_poly.entity_id
_entity_poly.type
_entity_poly.pdbx_seq_one_letter_code
_entity_poly.pdbx_strand_id
1 'polypeptide(L)'
;MKRDQSPPFRPQFAKLEDSFDCIVDCMQECWAEDPETRPDFKSIRTKLRPMRKGMKPNIFDNMLAMMEKYANNLEALVDERTDQLIEEKKKTDALLYEMLPKYVAD
;
A
#
# COMPACT_ATOMS: atom_id res chain seq x y z
N MET A 1 24.69 -16.51 30.85
CA MET A 1 23.41 -15.77 30.71
C MET A 1 22.33 -16.75 30.30
N LYS A 2 21.51 -17.21 31.25
CA LYS A 2 20.42 -18.15 30.97
C LYS A 2 19.31 -17.36 30.30
N ARG A 3 19.09 -17.60 28.99
CA ARG A 3 17.91 -17.12 28.27
C ARG A 3 16.69 -17.70 28.98
N ASP A 4 15.77 -16.84 29.37
CA ASP A 4 14.49 -17.18 29.97
C ASP A 4 13.83 -18.30 29.14
N GLN A 5 13.61 -19.47 29.77
CA GLN A 5 13.09 -20.68 29.13
C GLN A 5 11.55 -20.73 29.18
N SER A 6 10.89 -19.58 29.29
CA SER A 6 9.45 -19.52 29.13
C SER A 6 9.12 -19.45 27.63
N PRO A 7 8.28 -20.37 27.10
CA PRO A 7 7.82 -20.25 25.73
C PRO A 7 7.13 -18.90 25.53
N PRO A 8 7.23 -18.27 24.34
CA PRO A 8 6.54 -17.03 24.06
C PRO A 8 5.06 -17.15 24.41
N PHE A 9 4.51 -16.12 25.04
CA PHE A 9 3.09 -16.12 25.35
C PHE A 9 2.28 -16.25 24.06
N ARG A 10 1.43 -17.28 24.02
CA ARG A 10 0.49 -17.54 22.92
C ARG A 10 -0.93 -17.52 23.51
N PRO A 11 -1.82 -16.61 23.07
CA PRO A 11 -3.19 -16.54 23.58
C PRO A 11 -3.96 -17.85 23.32
N GLN A 12 -4.88 -18.19 24.23
CA GLN A 12 -5.73 -19.36 24.11
C GLN A 12 -6.90 -19.11 23.15
N PHE A 13 -7.19 -20.09 22.29
CA PHE A 13 -8.24 -19.99 21.26
C PHE A 13 -9.58 -20.61 21.67
N ALA A 14 -9.74 -21.11 22.91
CA ALA A 14 -10.95 -21.82 23.33
C ALA A 14 -12.26 -21.00 23.17
N LYS A 15 -12.17 -19.66 23.19
CA LYS A 15 -13.33 -18.76 22.95
C LYS A 15 -13.61 -18.49 21.46
N LEU A 16 -12.75 -18.98 20.58
CA LEU A 16 -12.82 -18.85 19.13
C LEU A 16 -13.23 -20.18 18.47
N GLU A 17 -13.66 -21.20 19.22
CA GLU A 17 -14.14 -22.47 18.66
C GLU A 17 -15.36 -22.30 17.74
N ASP A 18 -16.15 -21.23 17.92
CA ASP A 18 -17.23 -20.84 17.00
C ASP A 18 -16.74 -19.95 15.82
N SER A 19 -15.45 -19.63 15.76
CA SER A 19 -14.85 -18.78 14.73
C SER A 19 -14.29 -19.60 13.56
N PHE A 20 -14.15 -18.96 12.40
CA PHE A 20 -13.62 -19.61 11.20
C PHE A 20 -12.25 -20.25 11.45
N ASP A 21 -12.14 -21.57 11.24
CA ASP A 21 -10.91 -22.37 11.39
C ASP A 21 -9.69 -21.73 10.69
N CYS A 22 -9.92 -21.07 9.55
CA CYS A 22 -8.86 -20.40 8.79
C CYS A 22 -8.14 -19.27 9.55
N ILE A 23 -8.76 -18.69 10.57
CA ILE A 23 -8.13 -17.65 11.42
C ILE A 23 -7.13 -18.31 12.37
N VAL A 24 -7.55 -19.38 13.04
CA VAL A 24 -6.74 -20.10 14.02
C VAL A 24 -5.51 -20.68 13.34
N ASP A 25 -5.70 -21.34 12.20
CA ASP A 25 -4.61 -21.90 11.39
C ASP A 25 -3.61 -20.82 10.96
N CYS A 26 -4.12 -19.70 10.43
CA CYS A 26 -3.27 -18.60 10.00
C CYS A 26 -2.48 -17.98 11.16
N MET A 27 -3.08 -17.85 12.34
CA MET A 27 -2.39 -17.32 13.52
C MET A 27 -1.29 -18.27 14.02
N GLN A 28 -1.54 -19.58 14.00
CA GLN A 28 -0.55 -20.58 14.41
C GLN A 28 0.67 -20.60 13.48
N GLU A 29 0.45 -20.48 12.17
CA GLU A 29 1.55 -20.38 11.19
C GLU A 29 2.37 -19.10 11.36
N CYS A 30 1.72 -17.98 11.70
CA CYS A 30 2.40 -16.72 12.03
C CYS A 30 3.27 -16.82 13.30
N TRP A 31 3.01 -17.80 14.18
CA TRP A 31 3.81 -18.05 15.39
C TRP A 31 4.94 -19.06 15.18
N ALA A 32 5.34 -19.32 13.94
CA ALA A 32 6.53 -20.12 13.70
C ALA A 32 7.77 -19.47 14.35
N GLU A 33 8.58 -20.26 15.06
CA GLU A 33 9.78 -19.75 15.73
C GLU A 33 10.85 -19.32 14.73
N ASP A 34 10.91 -20.00 13.58
CA ASP A 34 11.75 -19.61 12.45
C ASP A 34 11.05 -18.51 11.62
N PRO A 35 11.61 -17.29 11.54
CA PRO A 35 11.03 -16.19 10.76
C PRO A 35 10.82 -16.53 9.28
N GLU A 36 11.68 -17.34 8.68
CA GLU A 36 11.62 -17.67 7.24
C GLU A 36 10.45 -18.61 6.91
N THR A 37 9.94 -19.33 7.91
CA THR A 37 8.79 -20.24 7.76
C THR A 37 7.44 -19.55 7.95
N ARG A 38 7.44 -18.29 8.40
CA ARG A 38 6.20 -17.53 8.60
C ARG A 38 5.61 -17.16 7.24
N PRO A 39 4.28 -17.21 7.08
CA PRO A 39 3.63 -16.82 5.85
C PRO A 39 3.82 -15.32 5.58
N ASP A 40 4.02 -14.95 4.32
CA ASP A 40 4.06 -13.56 3.90
C ASP A 40 2.65 -12.92 3.93
N PHE A 41 2.59 -11.59 3.86
CA PHE A 41 1.31 -10.86 3.89
C PHE A 41 0.36 -11.26 2.75
N LYS A 42 0.89 -11.70 1.61
CA LYS A 42 0.10 -12.17 0.47
C LYS A 42 -0.57 -13.52 0.77
N SER A 43 0.16 -14.43 1.41
CA SER A 43 -0.32 -15.74 1.83
C SER A 43 -1.34 -15.62 2.98
N ILE A 44 -1.06 -14.76 3.96
CA ILE A 44 -1.99 -14.43 5.06
C ILE A 44 -3.32 -13.91 4.48
N ARG A 45 -3.26 -12.97 3.53
CA ARG A 45 -4.46 -12.43 2.86
C ARG A 45 -5.26 -13.50 2.13
N THR A 46 -4.58 -14.46 1.51
CA THR A 46 -5.22 -15.59 0.82
C THR A 46 -5.91 -16.53 1.82
N LYS A 47 -5.24 -16.87 2.93
CA LYS A 47 -5.76 -17.74 3.99
C LYS A 47 -6.96 -17.15 4.72
N LEU A 48 -6.98 -15.83 4.95
CA LEU A 48 -8.07 -15.13 5.62
C LEU A 48 -9.23 -14.74 4.69
N ARG A 49 -9.12 -15.00 3.38
CA ARG A 49 -10.19 -14.72 2.40
C ARG A 49 -11.56 -15.34 2.76
N PRO A 50 -11.66 -16.54 3.37
CA PRO A 50 -12.95 -17.10 3.80
C PRO A 50 -13.70 -16.25 4.82
N MET A 51 -13.02 -15.46 5.69
CA MET A 51 -13.70 -14.52 6.60
C MET A 51 -14.56 -13.50 5.85
N ARG A 52 -14.13 -13.11 4.64
CA ARG A 52 -14.85 -12.14 3.82
C ARG A 52 -16.07 -12.76 3.13
N LYS A 53 -16.24 -14.08 3.16
CA LYS A 53 -17.34 -14.78 2.51
C LYS A 53 -18.62 -14.58 3.32
N GLY A 54 -19.44 -13.61 2.91
CA GLY A 54 -20.70 -13.25 3.59
C GLY A 54 -20.68 -11.90 4.31
N MET A 55 -19.50 -11.30 4.51
CA MET A 55 -19.41 -9.89 4.86
C MET A 55 -19.76 -9.06 3.62
N LYS A 56 -20.85 -8.28 3.68
CA LYS A 56 -21.10 -7.24 2.66
C LYS A 56 -19.86 -6.35 2.57
N PRO A 57 -19.46 -5.89 1.37
CA PRO A 57 -18.31 -5.00 1.22
C PRO A 57 -18.43 -3.88 2.24
N ASN A 58 -17.46 -3.81 3.15
CA ASN A 58 -17.47 -2.81 4.21
C ASN A 58 -17.42 -1.45 3.51
N ILE A 59 -18.31 -0.52 3.86
CA ILE A 59 -18.43 0.79 3.19
C ILE A 59 -17.06 1.49 3.14
N PHE A 60 -16.22 1.24 4.15
CA PHE A 60 -14.83 1.69 4.22
C PHE A 60 -13.93 1.10 3.13
N ASP A 61 -14.07 -0.18 2.75
CA ASP A 61 -13.27 -0.78 1.67
C ASP A 61 -13.58 -0.09 0.33
N ASN A 62 -14.84 0.25 0.09
CA ASN A 62 -15.24 1.03 -1.10
C ASN A 62 -14.72 2.48 -1.04
N MET A 63 -14.80 3.11 0.14
CA MET A 63 -14.26 4.46 0.35
C MET A 63 -12.75 4.49 0.13
N LEU A 64 -12.02 3.49 0.61
CA LEU A 64 -10.57 3.37 0.46
C LEU A 64 -10.18 3.18 -1.02
N ALA A 65 -10.91 2.33 -1.75
CA ALA A 65 -10.72 2.17 -3.19
C ALA A 65 -11.03 3.47 -3.97
N MET A 66 -12.04 4.24 -3.56
CA MET A 66 -12.32 5.54 -4.17
C MET A 66 -11.23 6.57 -3.86
N MET A 67 -10.70 6.60 -2.63
CA MET A 67 -9.59 7.47 -2.26
C MET A 67 -8.33 7.14 -3.06
N GLU A 68 -7.98 5.87 -3.20
CA GLU A 68 -6.83 5.43 -3.99
C GLU A 68 -6.99 5.84 -5.46
N LYS A 69 -8.16 5.62 -6.06
CA LYS A 69 -8.44 6.05 -7.43
C LYS A 69 -8.34 7.58 -7.59
N TYR A 70 -8.82 8.34 -6.61
CA TYR A 70 -8.75 9.79 -6.64
C TYR A 70 -7.32 10.30 -6.53
N ALA A 71 -6.50 9.71 -5.63
CA ALA A 71 -5.09 10.03 -5.51
C ALA A 71 -4.33 9.77 -6.82
N ASN A 72 -4.54 8.60 -7.45
CA ASN A 72 -3.91 8.27 -8.74
C ASN A 72 -4.33 9.25 -9.85
N ASN A 73 -5.60 9.67 -9.87
CA ASN A 73 -6.08 10.65 -10.85
C ASN A 73 -5.47 12.04 -10.62
N LEU A 74 -5.28 12.45 -9.36
CA LEU A 74 -4.61 13.71 -9.03
C LEU A 74 -3.15 13.70 -9.44
N GLU A 75 -2.45 12.60 -9.21
CA GLU A 75 -1.05 12.43 -9.64
C GLU A 75 -0.91 12.56 -11.16
N ALA A 76 -1.75 11.85 -11.92
CA ALA A 76 -1.77 11.96 -13.39
C ALA A 76 -2.07 13.39 -13.88
N LEU A 77 -2.98 14.12 -13.22
CA LEU A 77 -3.28 15.52 -13.55
C LEU A 77 -2.09 16.44 -13.25
N VAL A 78 -1.39 16.21 -12.14
CA VAL A 78 -0.19 17.00 -11.79
C VAL A 78 0.90 16.77 -12.83
N ASP A 79 1.13 15.52 -13.24
CA ASP A 79 2.11 15.19 -14.28
C ASP A 79 1.77 15.89 -15.60
N GLU A 80 0.51 15.77 -16.07
CA GLU A 80 0.06 16.41 -17.31
C GLU A 80 0.26 17.93 -17.27
N ARG A 81 -0.10 18.58 -16.15
CA ARG A 81 0.07 20.03 -16.00
C ARG A 81 1.54 20.44 -15.91
N THR A 82 2.37 19.60 -15.31
CA THR A 82 3.82 19.83 -15.23
C THR A 82 4.44 19.76 -16.62
N ASP A 83 4.04 18.77 -17.43
CA ASP A 83 4.49 18.65 -18.83
C ASP A 83 4.08 19.86 -19.67
N GLN A 84 2.82 20.28 -19.58
CA GLN A 84 2.33 21.49 -20.25
C GLN A 84 3.13 22.74 -19.84
N LEU A 85 3.43 22.90 -18.54
CA LEU A 85 4.22 24.03 -18.05
C LEU A 85 5.66 24.00 -18.59
N ILE A 86 6.27 22.82 -18.68
CA ILE A 86 7.62 22.65 -19.23
C ILE A 86 7.64 23.04 -20.72
N GLU A 87 6.65 22.63 -21.50
CA GLU A 87 6.56 23.01 -22.92
C GLU A 87 6.37 24.51 -23.10
N GLU A 88 5.46 25.13 -22.35
CA GLU A 88 5.22 26.57 -22.43
C GLU A 88 6.45 27.38 -21.99
N LYS A 89 7.17 26.92 -20.95
CA LYS A 89 8.45 27.51 -20.57
C LYS A 89 9.45 27.44 -21.73
N LYS A 90 9.62 26.29 -22.39
CA LYS A 90 10.54 26.15 -23.53
C LYS A 90 10.20 27.10 -24.67
N LYS A 91 8.91 27.25 -25.01
CA LYS A 91 8.46 28.20 -26.04
C LYS A 91 8.77 29.66 -25.65
N THR A 92 8.53 29.99 -24.39
CA THR A 92 8.80 31.34 -23.85
C THR A 92 10.29 31.65 -23.84
N ASP A 93 11.13 30.71 -23.41
CA ASP A 93 12.59 30.85 -23.41
C ASP A 93 13.11 31.00 -24.84
N ALA A 94 12.63 30.18 -25.79
CA ALA A 94 13.01 30.31 -27.20
C ALA A 94 12.68 31.70 -27.78
N LEU A 95 11.48 32.20 -27.50
CA LEU A 95 11.08 33.54 -27.93
C LEU A 95 11.94 34.64 -27.25
N LEU A 96 12.28 34.48 -25.98
CA LEU A 96 13.17 35.41 -25.28
C LEU A 96 14.54 35.52 -25.97
N TYR A 97 15.12 34.39 -26.39
CA TYR A 97 16.39 34.35 -27.13
C TYR A 97 16.28 34.96 -28.54
N GLU A 98 15.11 34.88 -29.18
CA GLU A 98 14.87 35.55 -30.47
C GLU A 98 14.66 37.07 -30.34
N MET A 99 14.08 37.52 -29.23
CA MET A 99 13.74 38.93 -29.00
C MET A 99 14.90 39.75 -28.40
N LEU A 100 15.94 39.09 -27.85
CA LEU A 100 17.12 39.75 -27.28
C LEU A 100 18.32 39.74 -28.26
N PRO A 101 19.02 40.88 -28.47
CA PRO A 101 20.27 40.90 -29.24
C PRO A 101 21.35 40.02 -28.59
N LYS A 102 22.19 39.36 -29.40
CA LYS A 102 23.22 38.37 -28.99
C LYS A 102 24.11 38.74 -27.80
N TYR A 103 24.22 40.01 -27.42
CA TYR A 103 25.07 40.49 -26.33
C TYR A 103 24.41 40.42 -24.93
N VAL A 104 23.12 40.08 -24.84
CA VAL A 104 22.33 40.11 -23.57
C VAL A 104 21.68 38.74 -23.25
N ALA A 105 21.92 37.73 -24.08
CA ALA A 105 21.33 36.40 -23.98
C ALA A 105 22.22 35.37 -23.24
N ASP A 106 23.50 35.70 -23.00
CA ASP A 106 24.45 34.91 -22.22
C ASP A 106 24.53 35.37 -20.76
#